data_AF-A0A6V7JVU5-F1
#
_entry.id   AF-A0A6V7JVU5-F1
#
_cell.length_a   1.000
_cell.length_b   1.000
_cell.length_c   1.000
_cell.angle_alpha   90.00
_cell.angle_beta   90.00
_cell.angle_gamma   90.00
#
_symmetry.space_group_name_H-M   'P 1'
#
loop_
_entity.id
_entity.type
_entity.pdbx_description
1 polymer ?
#
loop_
_entity_poly.entity_id
_entity_poly.type
_entity_poly.pdbx_seq_one_letter_code
_entity_poly.pdbx_strand_id
1 'polypeptide(L)'
;ARRRVQRARGKPCFLQLEVGFKKIRRILRKTIGDSKKRCWIEIIEELNNDPWVRPYKVVMSKLNDYQQPTCSDQLERIVKVLFPTQEPSEFHVGHGEKEMIPPIIHKELMQASMR
;
A
#
# COMPACT_ATOMS: atom_id res chain seq x y z
N ALA A 1 16.24 24.88 -8.21
CA ALA A 1 15.52 25.90 -9.02
C ALA A 1 14.59 26.81 -8.18
N ARG A 2 13.56 26.29 -7.48
CA ARG A 2 12.59 27.11 -6.69
C ARG A 2 13.24 28.14 -5.75
N ARG A 3 14.15 27.69 -4.88
CA ARG A 3 14.86 28.56 -3.91
C ARG A 3 15.65 29.69 -4.60
N ARG A 4 16.23 29.42 -5.78
CA ARG A 4 16.98 30.41 -6.57
C ARG A 4 16.07 31.53 -7.07
N VAL A 5 14.87 31.20 -7.58
CA VAL A 5 13.87 32.20 -8.02
C VAL A 5 13.37 33.03 -6.84
N GLN A 6 13.08 32.39 -5.70
CA GLN A 6 12.59 33.10 -4.50
C GLN A 6 13.61 34.13 -4.00
N ARG A 7 14.90 33.80 -3.99
CA ARG A 7 15.99 34.70 -3.57
C ARG A 7 16.36 35.77 -4.60
N ALA A 8 15.88 35.63 -5.85
CA ALA A 8 16.10 36.61 -6.91
C ALA A 8 15.00 37.68 -6.99
N ARG A 9 13.96 37.62 -6.14
CA ARG A 9 12.92 38.65 -6.08
C ARG A 9 13.53 40.04 -5.85
N GLY A 10 13.10 41.01 -6.64
CA GLY A 10 13.65 42.37 -6.64
C GLY A 10 14.97 42.53 -7.42
N LYS A 11 15.53 41.45 -7.99
CA LYS A 11 16.76 41.51 -8.81
C LYS A 11 16.42 41.56 -10.31
N PRO A 12 17.27 42.17 -11.15
CA PRO A 12 17.06 42.24 -12.60
C PRO A 12 16.91 40.86 -13.27
N CYS A 13 17.56 39.83 -12.73
CA CYS A 13 17.52 38.46 -13.25
C CYS A 13 16.25 37.67 -12.88
N PHE A 14 15.33 38.25 -12.09
CA PHE A 14 14.15 37.56 -11.57
C PHE A 14 13.29 36.96 -12.68
N LEU A 15 12.96 37.76 -13.71
CA LEU A 15 12.05 37.37 -14.78
C LEU A 15 12.57 36.15 -15.55
N GLN A 16 13.86 36.16 -15.92
CA GLN A 16 14.49 35.06 -16.64
C GLN A 16 14.49 33.77 -15.80
N LEU A 17 14.85 33.89 -14.51
CA LEU A 17 14.84 32.75 -13.59
C LEU A 17 13.43 32.21 -13.34
N GLU A 18 12.42 33.08 -13.27
CA GLU A 18 11.03 32.68 -13.08
C GLU A 18 10.49 31.90 -14.30
N VAL A 19 10.73 32.40 -15.52
CA VAL A 19 10.35 31.73 -16.77
C VAL A 19 10.99 30.35 -16.86
N GLY A 20 12.31 30.26 -16.61
CA GLY A 20 13.03 28.98 -16.61
C GLY A 20 12.46 27.99 -15.59
N PHE A 21 12.17 28.45 -14.37
CA PHE A 21 11.56 27.61 -13.34
C PHE A 21 10.15 27.15 -13.71
N LYS A 22 9.30 28.03 -14.26
CA LYS A 22 7.95 27.68 -14.72
C LYS A 22 8.01 26.60 -15.80
N LYS A 23 8.93 26.73 -16.77
CA LYS A 23 9.16 25.72 -17.82
C LYS A 23 9.57 24.37 -17.25
N ILE A 24 10.60 24.33 -16.40
CA ILE A 24 11.08 23.09 -15.77
C ILE A 24 9.98 22.44 -14.92
N ARG A 25 9.25 23.23 -14.13
CA ARG A 25 8.14 22.72 -13.29
C ARG A 25 7.03 22.12 -14.15
N ARG A 26 6.69 22.76 -15.28
CA ARG A 26 5.70 22.22 -16.23
C ARG A 26 6.16 20.89 -16.80
N ILE A 27 7.40 20.81 -17.27
CA ILE A 27 7.99 19.57 -17.82
C ILE A 27 7.98 18.46 -16.75
N LEU A 28 8.42 18.77 -15.53
CA LEU A 28 8.41 17.81 -14.43
C LEU A 28 7.01 17.28 -14.11
N ARG A 29 6.01 18.16 -14.00
CA ARG A 29 4.63 17.73 -13.77
C ARG A 29 4.10 16.88 -14.92
N LYS A 30 4.36 17.30 -16.16
CA LYS A 30 3.93 16.56 -17.35
C LYS A 30 4.55 15.17 -17.38
N THR A 31 5.87 15.07 -17.24
CA THR A 31 6.60 13.79 -17.23
C THR A 31 6.14 12.86 -16.10
N ILE A 32 5.91 13.37 -14.89
CA ILE A 32 5.32 12.58 -13.80
C ILE A 32 3.91 12.10 -14.18
N GLY A 33 3.07 12.99 -14.71
CA GLY A 33 1.71 12.65 -15.14
C GLY A 33 1.70 11.57 -16.23
N ASP A 34 2.54 11.72 -17.24
CA ASP A 34 2.67 10.78 -18.35
C ASP A 34 3.23 9.43 -17.85
N SER A 35 4.18 9.45 -16.92
CA SER A 35 4.69 8.23 -16.29
C SER A 35 3.61 7.48 -15.50
N LYS A 36 2.80 8.20 -14.71
CA LYS A 36 1.69 7.62 -13.95
C LYS A 36 0.63 7.03 -14.89
N LYS A 37 0.29 7.74 -15.96
CA LYS A 37 -0.67 7.26 -16.97
C LYS A 37 -0.18 5.98 -17.64
N ARG A 38 1.09 5.93 -18.07
CA ARG A 38 1.68 4.73 -18.68
C ARG A 38 1.63 3.53 -17.73
N CYS A 39 2.13 3.71 -16.50
CA CYS A 39 2.09 2.66 -15.49
C CYS A 39 0.67 2.16 -15.20
N TRP A 40 -0.32 3.07 -15.17
CA TRP A 40 -1.73 2.69 -15.01
C TRP A 40 -2.26 1.85 -16.18
N ILE A 41 -1.94 2.23 -17.41
CA ILE A 41 -2.32 1.48 -18.62
C ILE A 41 -1.67 0.09 -18.60
N GLU A 42 -0.38 0.00 -18.30
CA GLU A 42 0.36 -1.27 -18.21
C GLU A 42 -0.29 -2.21 -17.18
N ILE A 43 -0.69 -1.69 -16.02
CA ILE A 43 -1.42 -2.49 -15.01
C ILE A 43 -2.74 -2.99 -15.57
N ILE A 44 -3.55 -2.13 -16.19
CA ILE A 44 -4.85 -2.55 -16.77
C ILE A 44 -4.65 -3.62 -17.86
N GLU A 45 -3.65 -3.47 -18.72
CA GLU A 45 -3.33 -4.45 -19.75
C GLU A 45 -2.92 -5.80 -19.12
N GLU A 46 -2.08 -5.78 -18.08
CA GLU A 46 -1.69 -6.99 -17.33
C GLU A 46 -2.91 -7.67 -16.67
N LEU A 47 -3.84 -6.89 -16.12
CA LEU A 47 -5.09 -7.40 -15.53
C LEU A 47 -6.03 -8.03 -16.56
N ASN A 48 -6.17 -7.43 -17.74
CA ASN A 48 -7.02 -7.96 -18.80
C ASN A 48 -6.50 -9.29 -19.37
N ASN A 49 -5.19 -9.54 -19.28
CA ASN A 49 -4.58 -10.79 -19.74
C ASN A 49 -4.85 -11.97 -18.80
N ASP A 50 -4.99 -11.75 -17.49
CA ASP A 50 -5.39 -12.79 -16.51
C ASP A 50 -6.49 -12.26 -15.57
N PRO A 51 -7.76 -12.33 -16.02
CA PRO A 51 -8.86 -11.70 -15.31
C PRO A 51 -9.23 -12.38 -13.98
N TRP A 52 -8.72 -13.58 -13.67
CA TRP A 52 -9.34 -14.43 -12.63
C TRP A 52 -8.44 -14.99 -11.53
N VAL A 53 -7.11 -14.88 -11.58
CA VAL A 53 -6.29 -15.45 -10.47
C VAL A 53 -5.26 -14.48 -9.90
N ARG A 54 -4.74 -13.55 -10.70
CA ARG A 54 -3.57 -12.75 -10.32
C ARG A 54 -3.75 -11.23 -10.18
N PRO A 55 -4.94 -10.60 -10.36
CA PRO A 55 -5.07 -9.15 -10.19
C PRO A 55 -4.52 -8.62 -8.87
N TYR A 56 -4.94 -9.26 -7.78
CA TYR A 56 -4.48 -8.90 -6.44
C TYR A 56 -2.98 -9.10 -6.27
N LYS A 57 -2.42 -10.21 -6.77
CA LYS A 57 -0.99 -10.51 -6.66
C LYS A 57 -0.13 -9.55 -7.48
N VAL A 58 -0.58 -9.18 -8.68
CA VAL A 58 0.08 -8.20 -9.55
C VAL A 58 0.08 -6.83 -8.90
N VAL A 59 -1.09 -6.35 -8.47
CA VAL A 59 -1.22 -5.06 -7.79
C VAL A 59 -0.37 -5.03 -6.51
N MET A 60 -0.46 -6.06 -5.68
CA MET A 60 0.33 -6.14 -4.45
C MET A 60 1.82 -6.26 -4.75
N SER A 61 2.27 -7.02 -5.75
CA SER A 61 3.69 -7.07 -6.12
C SER A 61 4.26 -5.71 -6.54
N LYS A 62 3.46 -4.86 -7.19
CA LYS A 62 3.86 -3.51 -7.61
C LYS A 62 3.81 -2.50 -6.45
N LEU A 63 2.91 -2.71 -5.49
CA LEU A 63 2.79 -1.89 -4.27
C LEU A 63 3.77 -2.30 -3.17
N ASN A 64 4.20 -3.56 -3.15
CA ASN A 64 5.05 -4.15 -2.13
C ASN A 64 6.54 -3.79 -2.28
N ASP A 65 6.85 -2.71 -3.01
CA ASP A 65 8.13 -1.99 -2.91
C ASP A 65 8.32 -1.33 -1.52
N TYR A 66 7.34 -1.46 -0.62
CA TYR A 66 7.58 -1.31 0.82
C TYR A 66 8.64 -2.32 1.25
N GLN A 67 9.87 -1.83 1.42
CA GLN A 67 10.93 -2.59 2.08
C GLN A 67 10.41 -3.04 3.44
N GLN A 68 10.10 -4.33 3.57
CA GLN A 68 9.83 -4.90 4.88
C GLN A 68 11.04 -4.58 5.76
N PRO A 69 10.85 -4.03 6.97
CA PRO A 69 11.94 -3.72 7.86
C PRO A 69 12.76 -5.00 8.06
N THR A 70 13.93 -5.06 7.43
CA THR A 70 14.74 -6.27 7.37
C THR A 70 15.74 -6.32 8.52
N CYS A 71 16.00 -5.16 9.15
CA CYS A 71 16.90 -5.10 10.29
C CYS A 71 16.20 -5.46 11.60
N SER A 72 16.88 -6.28 12.40
CA SER A 72 16.40 -6.80 13.68
C SER A 72 15.88 -5.70 14.61
N ASP A 73 16.61 -4.58 14.71
CA ASP A 73 16.27 -3.49 15.65
C ASP A 73 14.96 -2.79 15.29
N GLN A 74 14.66 -2.63 13.99
CA GLN A 74 13.38 -2.05 13.55
C GLN A 74 12.23 -3.01 13.82
N LEU A 75 12.43 -4.30 13.57
CA LEU A 75 11.42 -5.33 13.87
C LEU A 75 11.12 -5.39 15.36
N GLU A 76 12.15 -5.40 16.21
CA GLU A 76 11.98 -5.43 17.66
C GLU A 76 11.22 -4.20 18.16
N ARG A 77 11.54 -3.01 17.64
CA ARG A 77 10.80 -1.78 17.97
C ARG A 77 9.34 -1.86 17.53
N ILE A 78 9.07 -2.35 16.32
CA ILE A 78 7.70 -2.50 15.81
C ILE A 78 6.91 -3.47 16.69
N VAL A 79 7.49 -4.63 17.02
CA VAL A 79 6.85 -5.63 17.88
C VAL A 79 6.53 -5.05 19.25
N LYS A 80 7.48 -4.34 19.88
CA LYS A 80 7.26 -3.70 21.19
C LYS A 80 6.15 -2.66 21.17
N VAL A 81 5.97 -1.92 20.07
CA VAL A 81 4.92 -0.91 19.94
C VAL A 81 3.55 -1.53 19.64
N LEU A 82 3.50 -2.51 18.71
CA LEU A 82 2.26 -3.13 18.28
C LEU A 82 1.73 -4.14 19.30
N PHE A 83 2.63 -4.82 19.99
CA PHE A 83 2.33 -5.85 20.99
C PHE A 83 3.05 -5.50 22.30
N PRO A 84 2.57 -4.49 23.05
CA PRO A 84 3.13 -4.17 24.36
C PRO A 84 3.12 -5.41 25.25
N THR A 85 4.19 -5.63 26.01
CA THR A 85 4.22 -6.70 27.00
C THR A 85 3.08 -6.51 27.98
N GLN A 86 2.14 -7.46 28.00
CA GLN A 86 1.06 -7.50 28.97
C GLN A 86 1.49 -8.42 30.10
N GLU A 87 1.02 -8.14 31.31
CA GLU A 87 1.10 -9.11 32.41
C GLU A 87 0.49 -10.43 31.94
N PRO A 88 1.01 -11.58 32.39
CA PRO A 88 0.40 -12.87 32.11
C PRO A 88 -1.06 -12.81 32.59
N SER A 89 -1.97 -12.57 31.64
CA SER A 89 -3.38 -12.70 31.92
C SER A 89 -3.59 -14.17 32.19
N GLU A 90 -4.18 -14.50 33.33
CA GLU A 90 -4.86 -15.77 33.48
C GLU A 90 -5.97 -15.76 32.42
N PHE A 91 -5.62 -16.20 31.21
CA PHE A 91 -6.61 -16.69 30.29
C PHE A 91 -7.24 -17.85 31.04
N HIS A 92 -8.33 -17.55 31.76
CA HIS A 92 -9.37 -18.52 31.97
C HIS A 92 -9.83 -18.86 30.56
N VAL A 93 -9.11 -19.81 29.94
CA VAL A 93 -9.75 -20.81 29.11
C VAL A 93 -10.73 -21.40 30.08
N GLY A 94 -11.92 -20.79 30.14
CA GLY A 94 -13.01 -21.39 30.84
C GLY A 94 -12.99 -22.83 30.35
N HIS A 95 -13.03 -23.77 31.27
CA HIS A 95 -13.69 -25.03 30.96
C HIS A 95 -15.16 -24.69 30.65
N GLY A 96 -15.42 -23.88 29.61
CA GLY A 96 -16.56 -24.07 28.78
C GLY A 96 -16.39 -25.51 28.36
N GLU A 97 -17.29 -26.32 28.89
CA GLU A 97 -17.65 -27.62 28.35
C GLU A 97 -17.32 -27.57 26.87
N LYS A 98 -16.46 -28.47 26.39
CA LYS A 98 -16.23 -28.58 24.95
C LYS A 98 -17.60 -28.81 24.35
N GLU A 99 -18.29 -27.75 23.93
CA GLU A 99 -19.53 -27.87 23.20
C GLU A 99 -19.12 -28.68 21.99
N MET A 100 -19.58 -29.93 22.00
CA MET A 100 -19.24 -30.89 20.98
C MET A 100 -19.85 -30.34 19.70
N ILE A 101 -19.03 -29.66 18.90
CA ILE A 101 -19.47 -29.13 17.61
C ILE A 101 -20.02 -30.34 16.84
N PRO A 102 -21.34 -30.38 16.57
CA PRO A 102 -21.92 -31.54 15.91
C PRO A 102 -21.31 -31.65 14.50
N PRO A 103 -21.07 -32.88 14.02
CA PRO A 103 -20.55 -33.09 12.68
C PRO A 103 -21.55 -32.52 11.66
N ILE A 104 -21.03 -31.73 10.71
CA ILE A 104 -21.84 -31.17 9.63
C ILE A 104 -22.44 -32.33 8.83
N ILE A 105 -23.77 -32.37 8.75
CA ILE A 105 -24.48 -33.43 8.06
C ILE A 105 -24.56 -33.07 6.57
N HIS A 106 -24.23 -34.02 5.69
CA HIS A 106 -24.25 -33.84 4.23
C HIS A 106 -25.55 -33.19 3.71
N LYS A 107 -26.70 -33.52 4.31
CA LYS A 107 -28.01 -32.93 3.97
C LYS A 107 -28.07 -31.41 4.19
N GLU A 108 -27.49 -30.91 5.28
CA GLU A 108 -27.52 -29.48 5.63
C GLU A 108 -26.63 -28.69 4.67
N LEU A 109 -25.49 -29.28 4.29
CA LEU A 109 -24.58 -28.72 3.30
C LEU A 109 -25.27 -28.57 1.94
N MET A 110 -25.97 -29.61 1.47
CA MET A 110 -26.70 -29.58 0.20
C MET A 110 -27.85 -28.56 0.23
N GLN A 111 -28.52 -28.41 1.37
CA GLN A 111 -29.60 -27.43 1.52
C GLN A 111 -29.09 -25.98 1.50
N ALA A 112 -27.93 -25.72 2.12
CA ALA A 112 -27.31 -24.41 2.12
C ALA A 112 -26.78 -24.01 0.73
N SER A 113 -26.29 -24.97 -0.06
CA SER A 113 -25.82 -24.71 -1.43
C SER A 113 -26.92 -24.45 -2.46
N MET A 114 -28.19 -24.68 -2.08
CA MET A 114 -29.36 -24.46 -2.95
C MET A 114 -30.02 -23.09 -2.75
N ARG A 115 -29.48 -22.23 -1.87
CA ARG A 115 -29.86 -20.81 -1.74
C ARG A 115 -28.92 -19.92 -2.54
#